data_AF-A0A9E3Q602-F1
#
_entry.id   AF-A0A9E3Q602-F1
#
_cell.length_a   1.000
_cell.length_b   1.000
_cell.length_c   1.000
_cell.angle_alpha   90.00
_cell.angle_beta   90.00
_cell.angle_gamma   90.00
#
_symmetry.space_group_name_H-M   'P 1'
#
loop_
_entity.id
_entity.type
_entity.pdbx_description
1 polymer ?
#
loop_
_entity_poly.entity_id
_entity_poly.type
_entity_poly.pdbx_seq_one_letter_code
_entity_poly.pdbx_strand_id
1 'polypeptide(L)'
;MSPDNGCCSRATLNWVGVIGAFFTMLVLVLALRHYTSVPDVNQARASERAKVLAETRQKEALELSTAAWIDQEKNLVRLPNDIAMAMTVEMWRDPAQARAALLERAGKAFFVPPPPPEAPSEWE
;
A
#
# COMPACT_ATOMS: atom_id res chain seq x y z
N MET A 1 16.41 67.52 -7.02
CA MET A 1 15.44 66.41 -7.09
C MET A 1 15.69 65.68 -8.41
N SER A 2 16.64 64.76 -8.42
CA SER A 2 16.89 63.86 -9.56
C SER A 2 17.02 62.45 -8.99
N PRO A 3 16.44 61.43 -9.62
CA PRO A 3 16.27 60.13 -9.00
C PRO A 3 17.56 59.31 -9.06
N ASP A 4 17.93 58.74 -7.92
CA ASP A 4 19.09 57.85 -7.71
C ASP A 4 18.89 56.49 -8.41
N ASN A 5 18.77 56.49 -9.73
CA ASN A 5 18.44 55.29 -10.52
C ASN A 5 19.64 54.36 -10.78
N GLY A 6 20.87 54.80 -10.46
CA GLY A 6 22.10 54.07 -10.78
C GLY A 6 22.44 52.91 -9.83
N CYS A 7 22.05 53.01 -8.55
CA CYS A 7 22.39 51.99 -7.54
C CYS A 7 21.55 50.72 -7.73
N CYS A 8 20.23 50.87 -7.92
CA CYS A 8 19.32 49.76 -8.16
C CYS A 8 19.56 49.09 -9.52
N SER A 9 19.94 49.84 -10.57
CA SER A 9 20.19 49.28 -11.91
C SER A 9 21.41 48.35 -11.98
N ARG A 10 22.47 48.64 -11.19
CA ARG A 10 23.63 47.74 -11.08
C ARG A 10 23.34 46.53 -10.20
N ALA A 11 22.59 46.74 -9.12
CA ALA A 11 22.15 45.64 -8.26
C ALA A 11 21.24 44.65 -8.99
N THR A 12 20.30 45.14 -9.81
CA THR A 12 19.44 44.28 -10.65
C THR A 12 20.24 43.56 -11.72
N LEU A 13 21.20 44.22 -12.38
CA LEU A 13 22.08 43.59 -13.35
C LEU A 13 22.93 42.47 -12.72
N ASN A 14 23.47 42.70 -11.52
CA ASN A 14 24.23 41.69 -10.78
C ASN A 14 23.35 40.49 -10.40
N TRP A 15 22.13 40.73 -9.92
CA TRP A 15 21.17 39.66 -9.59
C TRP A 15 20.76 38.85 -10.82
N VAL A 16 20.58 39.49 -11.98
CA VAL A 16 20.33 38.78 -13.24
C VAL A 16 21.51 37.89 -13.62
N GLY A 17 22.75 38.38 -13.44
CA GLY A 17 23.96 37.58 -13.65
C GLY A 17 24.05 36.36 -12.71
N VAL A 18 23.72 36.56 -11.42
CA VAL A 18 23.69 35.49 -10.42
C VAL A 18 22.64 34.45 -10.78
N ILE A 19 21.40 34.87 -11.06
CA ILE A 19 20.31 33.96 -11.46
C ILE A 19 20.68 33.22 -12.75
N GLY A 20 21.26 33.91 -13.73
CA GLY A 20 21.75 33.31 -14.96
C GLY A 20 22.79 32.21 -14.72
N ALA A 21 23.77 32.47 -13.86
CA ALA A 21 24.80 31.49 -13.49
C ALA A 21 24.24 30.27 -12.75
N PHE A 22 23.28 30.47 -11.83
CA PHE A 22 22.60 29.35 -11.17
C PHE A 22 21.74 28.56 -12.14
N PHE A 23 21.05 29.23 -13.07
CA PHE A 23 20.22 28.57 -14.07
C PHE A 23 21.06 27.74 -15.04
N THR A 24 22.20 28.27 -15.52
CA THR A 24 23.10 27.52 -16.40
C THR A 24 23.69 26.31 -15.69
N MET A 25 24.06 26.44 -14.41
CA MET A 25 24.51 25.33 -13.58
C MET A 25 23.42 24.26 -13.41
N LEU A 26 22.17 24.67 -13.14
CA LEU A 26 21.05 23.74 -13.01
C LEU A 26 20.80 22.98 -14.30
N VAL A 27 20.80 23.65 -15.45
CA VAL A 27 20.63 23.03 -16.77
C VAL A 27 21.74 22.02 -17.04
N LEU A 28 23.00 22.39 -16.76
CA LEU A 28 24.14 21.48 -16.91
C LEU A 28 24.01 20.24 -16.02
N VAL A 29 23.60 20.39 -14.77
CA VAL A 29 23.40 19.27 -13.84
C VAL A 29 22.27 18.35 -14.32
N LEU A 30 21.16 18.89 -14.82
CA LEU A 30 20.07 18.09 -15.36
C LEU A 30 20.49 17.33 -16.62
N ALA A 31 21.21 17.99 -17.54
CA ALA A 31 21.74 17.36 -18.73
C ALA A 31 22.70 16.24 -18.35
N LEU A 32 23.65 16.52 -17.45
CA LEU A 32 24.63 15.53 -17.00
C LEU A 32 23.93 14.33 -16.34
N ARG A 33 22.95 14.57 -15.45
CA ARG A 33 22.15 13.53 -14.82
C ARG A 33 21.44 12.65 -15.84
N HIS A 34 20.91 13.23 -16.92
CA HIS A 34 20.24 12.47 -17.98
C HIS A 34 21.23 11.59 -18.77
N TYR A 35 22.43 12.09 -19.07
CA TYR A 35 23.46 11.32 -19.77
C TYR A 35 24.15 10.28 -18.88
N THR A 36 24.28 10.52 -17.58
CA THR A 36 24.93 9.61 -16.64
C THR A 36 23.97 8.64 -15.97
N SER A 37 22.65 8.83 -16.10
CA SER A 37 21.68 7.87 -15.58
C SER A 37 21.71 6.61 -16.44
N VAL A 38 22.27 5.54 -15.89
CA VAL A 38 22.21 4.21 -16.49
C VAL A 38 20.73 3.78 -16.50
N PRO A 39 20.20 3.23 -17.62
CA PRO A 39 18.85 2.68 -17.64
C PRO A 39 18.73 1.60 -16.56
N ASP A 40 17.73 1.72 -15.71
CA ASP A 40 17.51 0.76 -14.65
C ASP A 40 17.06 -0.56 -15.28
N VAL A 41 17.93 -1.56 -15.21
CA VAL A 41 17.70 -2.93 -15.71
C VAL A 41 16.41 -3.56 -15.17
N ASN A 42 15.87 -3.01 -14.06
CA ASN A 42 14.69 -3.48 -13.39
C ASN A 42 13.46 -2.57 -13.55
N GLN A 43 13.49 -1.52 -14.40
CA GLN A 43 12.36 -0.58 -14.56
C GLN A 43 11.06 -1.29 -14.85
N ALA A 44 11.12 -2.24 -15.81
CA ALA A 44 9.98 -3.02 -16.23
C ALA A 44 9.41 -3.80 -15.04
N ARG A 45 10.26 -4.53 -14.30
CA ARG A 45 9.84 -5.31 -13.12
C ARG A 45 9.33 -4.43 -11.98
N ALA A 46 9.93 -3.25 -11.77
CA ALA A 46 9.48 -2.29 -10.77
C ALA A 46 8.09 -1.75 -11.12
N SER A 47 7.84 -1.48 -12.40
CA SER A 47 6.52 -1.06 -12.88
C SER A 47 5.48 -2.17 -12.75
N GLU A 48 5.84 -3.42 -13.02
CA GLU A 48 4.97 -4.59 -12.82
C GLU A 48 4.60 -4.76 -11.34
N ARG A 49 5.58 -4.72 -10.43
CA ARG A 49 5.34 -4.80 -8.98
C ARG A 49 4.45 -3.66 -8.49
N ALA A 50 4.65 -2.44 -9.00
CA ALA A 50 3.83 -1.29 -8.64
C ALA A 50 2.37 -1.48 -9.09
N LYS A 51 2.14 -2.02 -10.30
CA LYS A 51 0.80 -2.35 -10.80
C LYS A 51 0.13 -3.44 -9.97
N VAL A 52 0.83 -4.56 -9.74
CA VAL A 52 0.32 -5.67 -8.91
C VAL A 52 -0.05 -5.17 -7.52
N LEU A 53 0.80 -4.36 -6.89
CA LEU A 53 0.53 -3.78 -5.58
C LEU A 53 -0.68 -2.84 -5.60
N ALA A 54 -0.85 -2.03 -6.64
CA ALA A 54 -2.03 -1.17 -6.78
C ALA A 54 -3.32 -1.99 -6.92
N GLU A 55 -3.31 -3.05 -7.75
CA GLU A 55 -4.44 -3.96 -7.91
C GLU A 55 -4.77 -4.71 -6.62
N THR A 56 -3.75 -5.21 -5.92
CA THR A 56 -3.93 -5.88 -4.63
C THR A 56 -4.55 -4.92 -3.60
N ARG A 57 -4.05 -3.69 -3.49
CA ARG A 57 -4.62 -2.68 -2.57
C ARG A 57 -6.07 -2.31 -2.91
N GLN A 58 -6.42 -2.24 -4.19
CA GLN A 58 -7.80 -1.99 -4.60
C GLN A 58 -8.71 -3.15 -4.19
N LYS A 59 -8.28 -4.39 -4.43
CA LYS A 59 -9.02 -5.59 -4.00
C LYS A 59 -9.16 -5.64 -2.49
N GLU A 60 -8.08 -5.42 -1.74
CA GLU A 60 -8.08 -5.37 -0.28
C GLU A 60 -9.02 -4.28 0.26
N ALA A 61 -9.02 -3.08 -0.32
CA ALA A 61 -9.92 -2.00 0.09
C ALA A 61 -11.40 -2.37 -0.09
N LEU A 62 -11.74 -3.05 -1.19
CA LEU A 62 -13.09 -3.56 -1.42
C LEU A 62 -13.42 -4.68 -0.44
N GLU A 63 -12.51 -5.63 -0.23
CA GLU A 63 -12.71 -6.73 0.71
C GLU A 63 -12.86 -6.28 2.17
N LEU A 64 -12.20 -5.19 2.58
CA LEU A 64 -12.28 -4.65 3.95
C LEU A 64 -13.55 -3.83 4.20
N SER A 65 -14.13 -3.26 3.14
CA SER A 65 -15.31 -2.40 3.22
C SER A 65 -16.63 -3.10 2.89
N THR A 66 -16.57 -4.26 2.23
CA THR A 66 -17.76 -4.99 1.78
C THR A 66 -17.93 -6.32 2.49
N ALA A 67 -19.20 -6.71 2.69
CA ALA A 67 -19.54 -8.03 3.19
C ALA A 67 -19.51 -9.04 2.04
N ALA A 68 -18.84 -10.17 2.22
CA ALA A 68 -18.75 -11.22 1.22
C ALA A 68 -18.67 -12.61 1.86
N TRP A 69 -19.18 -13.64 1.18
CA TRP A 69 -19.03 -15.03 1.64
C TRP A 69 -17.58 -15.50 1.47
N ILE A 70 -17.03 -16.13 2.51
CA ILE A 70 -15.72 -16.79 2.46
C ILE A 70 -15.92 -18.28 2.14
N ASP A 71 -16.84 -18.92 2.86
CA ASP A 71 -17.16 -20.35 2.71
C ASP A 71 -18.64 -20.56 3.05
N GLN A 72 -19.45 -20.93 2.05
CA GLN A 72 -20.88 -21.13 2.24
C GLN A 72 -21.19 -22.43 3.00
N GLU A 73 -20.38 -23.48 2.83
CA GLU A 73 -20.58 -24.76 3.51
C GLU A 73 -20.39 -24.61 5.02
N LYS A 74 -19.39 -23.80 5.41
CA LYS A 74 -19.09 -23.51 6.82
C LYS A 74 -19.84 -22.30 7.37
N ASN A 75 -20.71 -21.67 6.58
CA ASN A 75 -21.41 -20.43 6.92
C ASN A 75 -20.48 -19.30 7.39
N LEU A 76 -19.32 -19.14 6.72
CA LEU A 76 -18.33 -18.12 7.04
C LEU A 76 -18.47 -16.91 6.10
N VAL A 77 -18.66 -15.74 6.71
CA VAL A 77 -18.82 -14.46 6.02
C VAL A 77 -17.72 -13.51 6.48
N ARG A 78 -17.16 -12.76 5.53
CA ARG A 78 -16.32 -11.60 5.79
C ARG A 78 -17.21 -10.41 6.15
N LEU A 79 -16.92 -9.80 7.28
CA LEU A 79 -17.58 -8.57 7.71
C LEU A 79 -16.74 -7.33 7.33
N PRO A 80 -17.38 -6.21 6.97
CA PRO A 80 -16.73 -4.92 6.89
C PRO A 80 -16.07 -4.55 8.22
N ASN A 81 -14.91 -3.90 8.16
CA ASN A 81 -14.09 -3.63 9.34
C ASN A 81 -14.84 -2.79 10.39
N ASP A 82 -15.61 -1.79 9.97
CA ASP A 82 -16.36 -0.91 10.88
C ASP A 82 -17.38 -1.70 11.71
N ILE A 83 -18.10 -2.63 11.08
CA ILE A 83 -19.07 -3.50 11.75
C ILE A 83 -18.35 -4.50 12.65
N ALA A 84 -17.27 -5.11 12.17
CA ALA A 84 -16.46 -6.05 12.94
C ALA A 84 -15.92 -5.41 14.23
N MET A 85 -15.43 -4.17 14.14
CA MET A 85 -14.93 -3.40 15.28
C MET A 85 -16.04 -3.08 16.28
N ALA A 86 -17.19 -2.59 15.81
CA ALA A 86 -18.33 -2.28 16.67
C ALA A 86 -18.81 -3.53 17.44
N MET A 87 -18.99 -4.66 16.73
CA MET A 87 -19.36 -5.93 17.36
C MET A 87 -18.31 -6.42 18.36
N THR A 88 -17.03 -6.22 18.06
CA THR A 88 -15.94 -6.61 18.96
C THR A 88 -16.03 -5.82 20.27
N VAL A 89 -16.22 -4.50 20.20
CA VAL A 89 -16.38 -3.66 21.40
C VAL A 89 -17.58 -4.10 22.24
N GLU A 90 -18.68 -4.49 21.61
CA GLU A 90 -19.86 -5.00 22.32
C GLU A 90 -19.63 -6.37 22.95
N MET A 91 -19.05 -7.32 22.21
CA MET A 91 -18.78 -8.67 22.71
C MET A 91 -17.83 -8.64 23.90
N TRP A 92 -16.78 -7.82 23.83
CA TRP A 92 -15.75 -7.75 24.87
C TRP A 92 -16.17 -7.01 26.15
N ARG A 93 -17.43 -6.57 26.26
CA ARG A 93 -17.99 -6.12 27.55
C ARG A 93 -18.00 -7.25 28.58
N ASP A 94 -18.20 -8.50 28.15
CA ASP A 94 -17.97 -9.70 28.95
C ASP A 94 -16.82 -10.53 28.33
N PRO A 95 -15.60 -10.42 28.86
CA PRO A 95 -14.42 -11.04 28.25
C PRO A 95 -14.44 -12.57 28.30
N ALA A 96 -15.09 -13.17 29.30
CA ALA A 96 -15.15 -14.63 29.43
C ALA A 96 -16.02 -15.23 28.34
N GLN A 97 -17.21 -14.63 28.12
CA GLN A 97 -18.11 -15.05 27.05
C GLN A 97 -17.54 -14.75 25.66
N ALA A 98 -16.93 -13.56 25.48
CA ALA A 98 -16.31 -13.18 24.21
C ALA A 98 -15.23 -14.18 23.77
N ARG A 99 -14.36 -14.58 24.69
CA ARG A 99 -13.30 -15.56 24.41
C ARG A 99 -13.86 -16.94 24.08
N ALA A 100 -14.87 -17.41 24.82
CA ALA A 100 -15.50 -18.70 24.56
C ALA A 100 -16.14 -18.74 23.16
N ALA A 101 -16.90 -17.70 22.81
CA ALA A 101 -17.51 -17.57 21.48
C ALA A 101 -16.46 -17.46 20.35
N LEU A 102 -15.35 -16.76 20.59
CA LEU A 102 -14.24 -16.68 19.63
C LEU A 102 -13.61 -18.05 19.37
N LEU A 103 -13.36 -18.83 20.42
CA LEU A 103 -12.78 -20.17 20.29
C LEU A 103 -13.72 -21.12 19.54
N GLU A 104 -15.03 -21.05 19.78
CA GLU A 104 -16.02 -21.84 19.04
C GLU A 104 -16.03 -21.49 17.54
N ARG A 105 -16.03 -20.19 17.20
CA ARG A 105 -15.97 -19.73 15.81
C ARG A 105 -14.66 -20.12 15.13
N ALA A 106 -13.55 -20.00 15.83
CA ALA A 106 -12.25 -20.42 15.32
C ALA A 106 -12.23 -21.93 15.05
N GLY A 107 -12.78 -22.74 15.96
CA GLY A 107 -12.91 -24.19 15.78
C GLY A 107 -13.68 -24.56 14.51
N LYS A 108 -14.80 -23.86 14.23
CA LYS A 108 -15.57 -24.05 12.99
C LYS A 108 -14.79 -23.63 11.74
N ALA A 109 -14.11 -22.49 11.79
CA ALA A 109 -13.37 -21.96 10.64
C ALA A 109 -12.18 -22.84 10.25
N PHE A 110 -11.41 -23.30 11.25
CA PHE A 110 -10.18 -24.06 11.04
C PHE A 110 -10.39 -25.58 11.11
N PHE A 111 -11.63 -26.05 11.17
CA PHE A 111 -11.90 -27.48 11.10
C PHE A 111 -11.42 -28.05 9.75
N VAL A 112 -10.49 -28.99 9.82
CA VAL A 112 -10.04 -29.81 8.70
C VAL A 112 -10.51 -31.24 8.99
N PRO A 113 -11.38 -31.82 8.15
CA PRO A 113 -11.80 -33.21 8.35
C PRO A 113 -10.59 -34.14 8.26
N PRO A 114 -10.57 -35.25 9.02
CA PRO A 114 -9.48 -36.21 8.95
C PRO A 114 -9.35 -36.75 7.51
N PRO A 115 -8.12 -37.01 7.03
CA PRO A 115 -7.93 -37.59 5.71
C PRO A 115 -8.68 -38.93 5.63
N PRO A 116 -9.28 -39.27 4.47
CA PRO A 116 -9.89 -40.58 4.26
C PRO A 116 -8.90 -41.69 4.61
N PRO A 117 -9.37 -42.83 5.16
CA PRO A 117 -8.50 -43.98 5.37
C PRO A 117 -7.84 -44.36 4.04
N GLU A 118 -6.53 -44.61 4.09
CA GLU A 118 -5.78 -45.08 2.92
C GLU A 118 -6.47 -46.33 2.39
N ALA A 119 -6.69 -46.39 1.07
CA ALA A 119 -7.18 -47.61 0.46
C ALA A 119 -6.21 -48.75 0.83
N PRO A 120 -6.71 -49.96 1.16
CA PRO A 120 -5.84 -51.08 1.45
C PRO A 120 -4.85 -51.25 0.30
N SER A 121 -3.57 -51.34 0.62
CA SER A 121 -2.54 -51.48 -0.41
C SER A 121 -2.83 -52.73 -1.23
N GLU A 122 -2.58 -52.67 -2.54
CA GLU A 122 -2.80 -53.80 -3.44
C GLU A 122 -1.89 -55.02 -3.16
N TRP A 123 -1.04 -54.93 -2.13
CA TRP A 123 -0.02 -55.90 -1.75
C TRP A 123 -0.17 -56.45 -0.31
N GLU A 124 -1.24 -56.09 0.42
CA GLU A 124 -1.62 -56.67 1.74
C GLU A 124 -2.86 -57.55 1.66
#